data_AF-A0A8D8MCL5-F1
#
_entry.id   AF-A0A8D8MCL5-F1
#
_cell.length_a   1.000
_cell.length_b   1.000
_cell.length_c   1.000
_cell.angle_alpha   90.00
_cell.angle_beta   90.00
_cell.angle_gamma   90.00
#
_symmetry.space_group_name_H-M   'P 1'
#
loop_
_entity.id
_entity.type
_entity.pdbx_description
1 polymer ?
#
loop_
_entity_poly.entity_id
_entity_poly.type
_entity_poly.pdbx_seq_one_letter_code
_entity_poly.pdbx_strand_id
1 'polypeptide(L)'
;MSGLTPDAINKLKLFIQAVEQNPDILNLPELKFFKDFVENAGGLIPPKCSKPSTDAPKTEKSSFKPEPSAPEPSAPEEESEESDLELDNEGVIADPDPEEPVPDVATEQEVSEENIDKSNDKKREAIHAYNDAKYDEAVSAYSEAILLNPSSALLYAKRGQVYLQLSKPNACIRDCSVALKINPDSAAAYKFRGRAYRLLGKWEEAARDLRNACKIDFDEQADEWLKEVTPNARKLEEHQRKYERKRAERELREKQERVRRAREEHAKAAASNAGPQPEAEFDFGAGGAPGGGAPPDFMDMFNDPELAAAFKDPEMIAAFSDITSNPANIIKYQNNPKVMALITKMSSKFGGMGGGMGGMPGMGGMGGFPGMGGMGGFPGGMGGGPPPSSGPGGPDDIGLD
;
A
#
# COMPACT_ATOMS: atom_id res chain seq x y z
N MET A 1 -16.60 -14.58 12.60
CA MET A 1 -16.59 -13.42 13.53
C MET A 1 -15.16 -13.16 13.94
N SER A 2 -14.50 -12.18 13.34
CA SER A 2 -13.17 -11.74 13.78
C SER A 2 -12.89 -10.37 13.12
N GLY A 3 -13.48 -9.33 13.70
CA GLY A 3 -13.56 -7.98 13.13
C GLY A 3 -12.62 -6.94 13.74
N LEU A 4 -11.51 -7.35 14.36
CA LEU A 4 -10.56 -6.42 14.99
C LEU A 4 -9.15 -6.68 14.46
N THR A 5 -8.55 -5.65 13.86
CA THR A 5 -7.17 -5.70 13.39
C THR A 5 -6.20 -5.71 14.58
N PRO A 6 -5.01 -6.31 14.46
CA PRO A 6 -4.00 -6.29 15.52
C PRO A 6 -3.60 -4.88 15.97
N ASP A 7 -3.63 -3.91 15.05
CA ASP A 7 -3.37 -2.50 15.33
C ASP A 7 -4.44 -1.87 16.23
N ALA A 8 -5.73 -2.15 15.97
CA ALA A 8 -6.82 -1.68 16.81
C ALA A 8 -6.73 -2.24 18.25
N ILE A 9 -6.28 -3.50 18.38
CA ILE A 9 -6.06 -4.14 19.69
C ILE A 9 -4.92 -3.45 20.45
N ASN A 10 -3.83 -3.09 19.76
CA ASN A 10 -2.70 -2.40 20.40
C ASN A 10 -3.08 -0.98 20.83
N LYS A 11 -3.81 -0.23 20.00
CA LYS A 11 -4.34 1.09 20.37
C LYS A 11 -5.27 1.02 21.59
N LEU A 12 -6.13 -0.01 21.65
CA LEU A 12 -6.99 -0.23 22.81
C LEU A 12 -6.19 -0.54 24.09
N LYS A 13 -5.12 -1.35 23.99
CA LYS A 13 -4.25 -1.64 25.14
C LYS A 13 -3.56 -0.39 25.68
N LEU A 14 -3.03 0.45 24.79
CA LEU A 14 -2.39 1.71 25.17
C LEU A 14 -3.39 2.67 25.84
N PHE A 15 -4.62 2.73 25.33
CA PHE A 15 -5.68 3.54 25.92
C PHE A 15 -6.03 3.06 27.34
N ILE A 16 -6.18 1.75 27.55
CA ILE A 16 -6.47 1.18 28.88
C ILE A 16 -5.33 1.52 29.86
N GLN A 17 -4.07 1.38 29.43
CA GLN A 17 -2.91 1.73 30.25
C GLN A 17 -2.91 3.22 30.63
N ALA A 18 -3.30 4.12 29.72
CA ALA A 18 -3.42 5.54 30.01
C ALA A 18 -4.54 5.85 31.03
N VAL A 19 -5.66 5.13 30.94
CA VAL A 19 -6.78 5.26 31.90
C VAL A 19 -6.40 4.74 33.30
N GLU A 20 -5.60 3.67 33.38
CA GLU A 20 -5.07 3.17 34.67
C GLU A 20 -4.12 4.17 35.33
N GLN A 21 -3.33 4.90 34.53
CA GLN A 21 -2.43 5.93 35.04
C GLN A 21 -3.17 7.21 35.43
N ASN A 22 -4.19 7.60 34.66
CA ASN A 22 -4.97 8.82 34.87
C ASN A 22 -6.48 8.56 34.67
N PRO A 23 -7.21 8.21 35.74
CA PRO A 23 -8.65 7.95 35.68
C PRO A 23 -9.50 9.15 35.24
N ASP A 24 -8.96 10.38 35.38
CA ASP A 24 -9.64 11.62 35.00
C ASP A 24 -9.86 11.77 33.48
N ILE A 25 -9.13 11.02 32.66
CA ILE A 25 -9.30 11.00 31.19
C ILE A 25 -10.73 10.57 30.83
N LEU A 26 -11.34 9.68 31.61
CA LEU A 26 -12.72 9.21 31.42
C LEU A 26 -13.78 10.30 31.60
N ASN A 27 -13.40 11.45 32.17
CA ASN A 27 -14.28 12.59 32.40
C ASN A 27 -14.17 13.68 31.31
N LEU A 28 -13.41 13.43 30.24
CA LEU A 28 -13.32 14.31 29.08
C LEU A 28 -14.61 14.28 28.24
N PRO A 29 -15.06 15.43 27.71
CA PRO A 29 -16.29 15.51 26.92
C PRO A 29 -16.26 14.67 25.64
N GLU A 30 -15.08 14.47 25.05
CA GLU A 30 -14.85 13.66 23.85
C GLU A 30 -15.07 12.16 24.08
N LEU A 31 -14.91 11.69 25.33
CA LEU A 31 -15.05 10.28 25.71
C LEU A 31 -16.40 9.95 26.35
N LYS A 32 -17.39 10.84 26.17
CA LYS A 32 -18.75 10.65 26.71
C LYS A 32 -19.40 9.34 26.24
N PHE A 33 -19.22 8.96 24.97
CA PHE A 33 -19.75 7.70 24.44
C PHE A 33 -19.16 6.47 25.16
N PHE A 34 -17.87 6.53 25.53
CA PHE A 34 -17.18 5.46 26.22
C PHE A 34 -17.61 5.38 27.69
N LYS A 35 -17.82 6.54 28.32
CA LYS A 35 -18.42 6.65 29.65
C LYS A 35 -19.82 6.01 29.68
N ASP A 36 -20.70 6.36 28.74
CA ASP A 36 -22.04 5.79 28.64
C ASP A 36 -21.98 4.26 28.42
N PHE A 37 -21.00 3.76 27.64
CA PHE A 37 -20.77 2.33 27.46
C PHE A 37 -20.35 1.62 28.75
N VAL A 38 -19.42 2.21 29.52
CA VAL A 38 -18.95 1.64 30.79
C VAL A 38 -20.05 1.63 31.84
N GLU A 39 -20.86 2.70 31.92
CA GLU A 39 -22.02 2.78 32.81
C GLU A 39 -23.10 1.75 32.43
N ASN A 40 -23.37 1.57 31.12
CA ASN A 40 -24.28 0.53 30.62
C ASN A 40 -23.76 -0.90 30.87
N ALA A 41 -22.44 -1.09 30.91
CA ALA A 41 -21.80 -2.36 31.24
C ALA A 41 -21.69 -2.61 32.76
N GLY A 42 -22.18 -1.69 33.61
CA GLY A 42 -22.20 -1.82 35.07
C GLY A 42 -20.89 -1.44 35.76
N GLY A 43 -19.97 -0.74 35.07
CA GLY A 43 -18.72 -0.22 35.63
C GLY A 43 -18.92 1.07 36.44
N LEU A 44 -18.21 1.21 37.56
CA LEU A 44 -18.23 2.41 38.41
C LEU A 44 -17.04 3.30 38.08
N ILE A 45 -17.29 4.54 37.64
CA ILE A 45 -16.26 5.53 37.33
C ILE A 45 -16.07 6.48 38.52
N PRO A 46 -14.84 6.76 38.97
CA PRO A 46 -14.59 7.72 40.05
C PRO A 46 -15.05 9.15 39.68
N PRO A 47 -15.72 9.88 40.58
CA PRO A 47 -16.13 11.26 40.32
C PRO A 47 -14.93 12.23 40.29
N LYS A 48 -15.05 13.29 39.48
CA LYS A 48 -14.06 14.38 39.35
C LYS A 48 -13.61 14.88 40.72
N CYS A 49 -12.32 14.78 41.02
CA CYS A 49 -11.73 15.43 42.19
C CYS A 49 -11.60 16.93 41.91
N SER A 50 -12.59 17.72 42.36
CA SER A 50 -12.49 19.18 42.38
C SER A 50 -11.61 19.62 43.55
N LYS A 51 -10.57 20.40 43.28
CA LYS A 51 -10.04 21.35 44.26
C LYS A 51 -9.95 22.75 43.64
N PRO A 52 -10.43 23.79 44.34
CA PRO A 52 -10.49 25.16 43.85
C PRO A 52 -9.16 25.90 44.06
N SER A 53 -8.99 26.99 43.31
CA SER A 53 -7.91 27.96 43.43
C SER A 53 -8.02 28.79 44.72
N THR A 54 -6.88 29.06 45.39
CA THR A 54 -6.31 30.39 45.70
C THR A 54 -5.31 30.35 46.86
N ASP A 55 -4.37 31.29 46.80
CA ASP A 55 -3.41 31.78 47.80
C ASP A 55 -2.03 31.14 47.98
N ALA A 56 -1.02 31.99 47.71
CA ALA A 56 0.36 31.87 48.14
C ALA A 56 0.48 32.02 49.67
N PRO A 57 1.56 31.52 50.31
CA PRO A 57 2.72 32.39 50.50
C PRO A 57 4.08 31.69 50.38
N LYS A 58 5.11 32.55 50.38
CA LYS A 58 6.53 32.31 50.12
C LYS A 58 7.26 31.45 51.17
N THR A 59 8.33 30.82 50.65
CA THR A 59 9.64 30.49 51.24
C THR A 59 9.70 29.47 52.38
N GLU A 60 10.35 28.33 52.10
CA GLU A 60 11.62 27.99 52.74
C GLU A 60 12.44 26.99 51.89
N LYS A 61 13.75 27.24 51.84
CA LYS A 61 14.75 26.41 51.18
C LYS A 61 14.98 25.15 52.01
N SER A 62 14.94 23.98 51.38
CA SER A 62 15.72 22.83 51.84
C SER A 62 16.19 22.01 50.65
N SER A 63 17.50 21.93 50.55
CA SER A 63 18.29 21.18 49.60
C SER A 63 18.10 19.67 49.79
N PHE A 64 17.69 18.97 48.72
CA PHE A 64 17.99 17.56 48.58
C PHE A 64 18.47 17.27 47.15
N LYS A 65 19.72 16.86 47.06
CA LYS A 65 20.45 16.43 45.86
C LYS A 65 20.11 14.96 45.61
N PRO A 66 19.68 14.54 44.41
CA PRO A 66 19.91 13.18 43.95
C PRO A 66 21.16 13.14 43.07
N GLU A 67 22.05 12.21 43.38
CA GLU A 67 23.15 11.79 42.51
C GLU A 67 22.65 11.07 41.25
N PRO A 68 23.47 11.00 40.18
CA PRO A 68 23.01 10.70 38.83
C PRO A 68 22.76 9.19 38.66
N SER A 69 21.51 8.81 38.40
CA SER A 69 21.22 7.52 37.76
C SER A 69 21.61 7.60 36.29
N ALA A 70 22.30 6.56 35.83
CA ALA A 70 22.87 6.39 34.50
C ALA A 70 21.91 6.75 33.35
N PRO A 71 22.42 7.22 32.19
CA PRO A 71 21.59 7.53 31.04
C PRO A 71 20.98 6.24 30.49
N GLU A 72 19.66 6.11 30.60
CA GLU A 72 18.90 5.24 29.71
C GLU A 72 19.12 5.74 28.27
N PRO A 73 19.29 4.85 27.28
CA PRO A 73 19.51 5.26 25.91
C PRO A 73 18.28 6.03 25.43
N SER A 74 18.46 7.34 25.25
CA SER A 74 17.55 8.23 24.56
C SER A 74 17.08 7.58 23.27
N ALA A 75 15.78 7.32 23.18
CA ALA A 75 15.13 7.16 21.88
C ALA A 75 15.53 8.39 21.04
N PRO A 76 15.98 8.20 19.78
CA PRO A 76 16.50 9.32 19.01
C PRO A 76 15.41 10.38 18.84
N GLU A 77 15.74 11.58 19.33
CA GLU A 77 15.09 12.86 19.06
C GLU A 77 15.09 13.10 17.53
N GLU A 78 14.17 12.47 16.80
CA GLU A 78 14.01 12.70 15.36
C GLU A 78 12.55 12.97 14.93
N GLU A 79 11.56 12.80 15.82
CA GLU A 79 10.18 13.23 15.52
C GLU A 79 10.05 14.76 15.39
N SER A 80 11.03 15.52 15.88
CA SER A 80 11.06 16.99 15.86
C SER A 80 11.35 17.59 14.48
N GLU A 81 11.91 16.85 13.52
CA GLU A 81 12.24 17.40 12.18
C GLU A 81 11.05 17.34 11.20
N GLU A 82 9.93 16.72 11.58
CA GLU A 82 8.85 16.36 10.66
C GLU A 82 7.78 17.45 10.48
N SER A 83 7.82 18.53 11.26
CA SER A 83 6.64 19.41 11.43
C SER A 83 6.63 20.71 10.64
N ASP A 84 7.63 21.04 9.81
CA ASP A 84 7.72 22.37 9.18
C ASP A 84 7.44 22.37 7.67
N LEU A 85 6.39 21.66 7.26
CA LEU A 85 5.85 21.80 5.90
C LEU A 85 4.97 23.06 5.82
N GLU A 86 5.53 24.14 5.30
CA GLU A 86 4.78 25.35 5.00
C GLU A 86 3.94 25.16 3.72
N LEU A 87 2.64 24.93 3.91
CA LEU A 87 1.64 24.92 2.84
C LEU A 87 0.91 26.26 2.79
N ASP A 88 0.68 26.74 1.57
CA ASP A 88 -0.16 27.92 1.36
C ASP A 88 -1.63 27.53 1.53
N ASN A 89 -2.23 27.87 2.66
CA ASN A 89 -3.63 27.55 2.96
C ASN A 89 -4.59 28.69 2.61
N GLU A 90 -4.20 29.62 1.72
CA GLU A 90 -5.06 30.72 1.32
C GLU A 90 -6.39 30.24 0.70
N GLY A 91 -7.50 30.70 1.29
CA GLY A 91 -8.85 30.36 0.86
C GLY A 91 -9.31 28.95 1.24
N VAL A 92 -8.58 28.23 2.11
CA VAL A 92 -9.10 27.03 2.78
C VAL A 92 -10.18 27.45 3.79
N ILE A 93 -11.29 26.73 3.80
CA ILE A 93 -12.41 26.97 4.71
C ILE A 93 -12.05 26.37 6.08
N ALA A 94 -12.00 27.22 7.10
CA ALA A 94 -11.66 26.80 8.47
C ALA A 94 -12.74 25.91 9.09
N ASP A 95 -14.02 26.25 8.90
CA ASP A 95 -15.18 25.53 9.44
C ASP A 95 -16.07 25.04 8.29
N PRO A 96 -15.75 23.88 7.68
CA PRO A 96 -16.54 23.34 6.58
C PRO A 96 -17.88 22.74 7.05
N ASP A 97 -18.80 22.53 6.12
CA ASP A 97 -20.06 21.83 6.38
C ASP A 97 -19.80 20.38 6.84
N PRO A 98 -20.70 19.75 7.62
CA PRO A 98 -20.43 18.42 8.17
C PRO A 98 -20.24 17.36 7.07
N GLU A 99 -19.27 16.48 7.27
CA GLU A 99 -19.06 15.33 6.39
C GLU A 99 -20.17 14.29 6.67
N GLU A 100 -21.05 14.09 5.69
CA GLU A 100 -22.10 13.08 5.75
C GLU A 100 -21.75 11.96 4.77
N PRO A 101 -22.10 10.69 5.09
CA PRO A 101 -21.77 9.57 4.24
C PRO A 101 -22.36 9.71 2.84
N VAL A 102 -21.61 9.24 1.84
CA VAL A 102 -22.09 9.18 0.46
C VAL A 102 -23.28 8.21 0.41
N PRO A 103 -24.47 8.65 -0.03
CA PRO A 103 -25.63 7.77 -0.09
C PRO A 103 -25.36 6.61 -1.06
N ASP A 104 -25.94 5.46 -0.74
CA ASP A 104 -25.98 4.33 -1.66
C ASP A 104 -27.12 4.56 -2.64
N VAL A 105 -26.78 4.90 -3.89
CA VAL A 105 -27.76 5.23 -4.93
C VAL A 105 -27.91 4.04 -5.84
N ALA A 106 -29.13 3.54 -5.96
CA ALA A 106 -29.46 2.44 -6.86
C ALA A 106 -29.30 2.89 -8.32
N THR A 107 -28.16 2.55 -8.92
CA THR A 107 -27.80 2.93 -10.30
C THR A 107 -28.63 2.23 -11.37
N GLU A 108 -29.34 1.16 -11.01
CA GLU A 108 -30.11 0.30 -11.93
C GLU A 108 -31.62 0.56 -11.89
N GLN A 109 -32.09 1.58 -11.16
CA GLN A 109 -33.50 1.89 -11.10
C GLN A 109 -33.99 2.42 -12.46
N GLU A 110 -34.95 1.71 -13.08
CA GLU A 110 -35.64 2.19 -14.28
C GLU A 110 -36.50 3.42 -13.94
N VAL A 111 -36.17 4.54 -14.57
CA VAL A 111 -36.91 5.80 -14.44
C VAL A 111 -37.83 5.94 -15.64
N SER A 112 -39.13 6.17 -15.41
CA SER A 112 -40.08 6.37 -16.50
C SER A 112 -39.75 7.63 -17.31
N GLU A 113 -40.10 7.63 -18.60
CA GLU A 113 -39.91 8.79 -19.49
C GLU A 113 -40.59 10.05 -18.92
N GLU A 114 -41.79 9.91 -18.36
CA GLU A 114 -42.51 11.02 -17.71
C GLU A 114 -41.72 11.63 -16.53
N ASN A 115 -41.06 10.80 -15.72
CA ASN A 115 -40.24 11.28 -14.61
C ASN A 115 -38.94 11.93 -15.11
N ILE A 116 -38.36 11.43 -16.21
CA ILE A 116 -37.21 12.06 -16.86
C ILE A 116 -37.58 13.46 -17.38
N ASP A 117 -38.74 13.62 -18.00
CA ASP A 117 -39.21 14.92 -18.50
C ASP A 117 -39.44 15.91 -17.35
N LYS A 118 -40.15 15.50 -16.29
CA LYS A 118 -40.34 16.31 -15.08
C LYS A 118 -39.00 16.67 -14.43
N SER A 119 -38.06 15.73 -14.38
CA SER A 119 -36.70 15.97 -13.87
C SER A 119 -35.96 17.02 -14.71
N ASN A 120 -36.09 16.95 -16.04
CA ASN A 120 -35.49 17.91 -16.95
C ASN A 120 -36.08 19.32 -16.79
N ASP A 121 -37.37 19.45 -16.53
CA ASP A 121 -38.00 20.74 -16.24
C ASP A 121 -37.49 21.31 -14.91
N LYS A 122 -37.37 20.48 -13.86
CA LYS A 122 -36.77 20.89 -12.59
C LYS A 122 -35.30 21.25 -12.70
N LYS A 123 -34.55 20.56 -13.56
CA LYS A 123 -33.17 20.91 -13.91
C LYS A 123 -33.09 22.29 -14.57
N ARG A 124 -34.01 22.64 -15.48
CA ARG A 124 -34.05 23.97 -16.10
C ARG A 124 -34.36 25.06 -15.08
N GLU A 125 -35.31 24.82 -14.19
CA GLU A 125 -35.63 25.72 -13.06
C GLU A 125 -34.38 25.97 -12.20
N ALA A 126 -33.65 24.89 -11.86
CA ALA A 126 -32.42 24.99 -11.08
C ALA A 126 -31.31 25.79 -11.79
N ILE A 127 -31.17 25.64 -13.11
CA ILE A 127 -30.21 26.42 -13.91
C ILE A 127 -30.58 27.90 -13.92
N HIS A 128 -31.86 28.23 -14.07
CA HIS A 128 -32.33 29.61 -13.99
C HIS A 128 -32.04 30.23 -12.62
N ALA A 129 -32.40 29.54 -11.53
CA ALA A 129 -32.11 29.99 -10.17
C ALA A 129 -30.59 30.16 -9.92
N TYR A 130 -29.76 29.27 -10.46
CA TYR A 130 -28.30 29.38 -10.36
C TYR A 130 -27.76 30.63 -11.08
N ASN A 131 -28.26 30.92 -12.28
CA ASN A 131 -27.86 32.10 -13.05
C ASN A 131 -28.31 33.41 -12.38
N ASP A 132 -29.44 33.38 -11.67
CA ASP A 132 -29.95 34.48 -10.85
C ASP A 132 -29.25 34.59 -9.48
N ALA A 133 -28.22 33.77 -9.22
CA ALA A 133 -27.50 33.65 -7.95
C ALA A 133 -28.37 33.26 -6.74
N LYS A 134 -29.54 32.65 -6.98
CA LYS A 134 -30.44 32.11 -5.95
C LYS A 134 -30.07 30.66 -5.65
N TYR A 135 -28.93 30.48 -4.97
CA TYR A 135 -28.32 29.16 -4.81
C TYR A 135 -29.15 28.17 -3.98
N ASP A 136 -29.83 28.61 -2.93
CA ASP A 136 -30.70 27.72 -2.14
C ASP A 136 -31.91 27.21 -2.96
N GLU A 137 -32.52 28.07 -3.77
CA GLU A 137 -33.58 27.68 -4.71
C GLU A 137 -33.07 26.69 -5.76
N ALA A 138 -31.86 26.93 -6.30
CA ALA A 138 -31.22 26.00 -7.23
C ALA A 138 -30.95 24.63 -6.60
N VAL A 139 -30.49 24.58 -5.34
CA VAL A 139 -30.31 23.32 -4.60
C VAL A 139 -31.64 22.59 -4.43
N SER A 140 -32.72 23.29 -4.09
CA SER A 140 -34.06 22.69 -3.96
C SER A 140 -34.52 22.09 -5.28
N ALA A 141 -34.45 22.86 -6.37
CA ALA A 141 -34.88 22.41 -7.69
C ALA A 141 -34.02 21.24 -8.22
N TYR A 142 -32.71 21.24 -8.00
CA TYR A 142 -31.86 20.07 -8.32
C TYR A 142 -32.21 18.86 -7.46
N SER A 143 -32.56 19.05 -6.19
CA SER A 143 -32.95 17.95 -5.30
C SER A 143 -34.27 17.32 -5.76
N GLU A 144 -35.24 18.13 -6.16
CA GLU A 144 -36.48 17.66 -6.79
C GLU A 144 -36.19 16.91 -8.11
N ALA A 145 -35.29 17.43 -8.95
CA ALA A 145 -34.89 16.76 -10.19
C ALA A 145 -34.24 15.39 -9.92
N ILE A 146 -33.42 15.28 -8.87
CA ILE A 146 -32.76 14.03 -8.46
C ILE A 146 -33.78 13.02 -7.91
N LEU A 147 -34.78 13.46 -7.14
CA LEU A 147 -35.84 12.57 -6.67
C LEU A 147 -36.63 11.95 -7.84
N LEU A 148 -36.81 12.71 -8.91
CA LEU A 148 -37.47 12.25 -10.13
C LEU A 148 -36.57 11.36 -11.00
N ASN A 149 -35.25 11.64 -11.04
CA ASN A 149 -34.27 10.89 -11.82
C ASN A 149 -32.97 10.66 -11.01
N PRO A 150 -32.96 9.66 -10.12
CA PRO A 150 -31.82 9.41 -9.22
C PRO A 150 -30.61 8.81 -9.90
N SER A 151 -30.73 8.33 -11.15
CA SER A 151 -29.64 7.75 -11.93
C SER A 151 -28.92 8.77 -12.84
N SER A 152 -29.24 10.05 -12.74
CA SER A 152 -28.58 11.09 -13.54
C SER A 152 -27.34 11.66 -12.85
N ALA A 153 -26.14 11.21 -13.28
CA ALA A 153 -24.86 11.73 -12.78
C ALA A 153 -24.73 13.27 -12.93
N LEU A 154 -25.28 13.83 -14.00
CA LEU A 154 -25.21 15.26 -14.29
C LEU A 154 -25.94 16.09 -13.22
N LEU A 155 -27.09 15.62 -12.71
CA LEU A 155 -27.85 16.35 -11.71
C LEU A 155 -27.07 16.49 -10.40
N TYR A 156 -26.44 15.40 -9.94
CA TYR A 156 -25.58 15.44 -8.76
C TYR A 156 -24.37 16.36 -8.97
N ALA A 157 -23.66 16.23 -10.10
CA ALA A 157 -22.50 17.10 -10.38
C ALA A 157 -22.90 18.59 -10.40
N LYS A 158 -24.07 18.92 -10.96
CA LYS A 158 -24.57 20.30 -11.02
C LYS A 158 -25.06 20.81 -9.66
N ARG A 159 -25.71 19.98 -8.83
CA ARG A 159 -26.02 20.36 -7.45
C ARG A 159 -24.76 20.58 -6.62
N GLY A 160 -23.73 19.73 -6.81
CA GLY A 160 -22.39 19.92 -6.26
C GLY A 160 -21.77 21.27 -6.65
N GLN A 161 -21.88 21.67 -7.92
CA GLN A 161 -21.47 23.00 -8.38
C GLN A 161 -22.17 24.13 -7.59
N VAL A 162 -23.46 23.99 -7.29
CA VAL A 162 -24.19 24.97 -6.47
C VAL A 162 -23.67 24.99 -5.03
N TYR A 163 -23.38 23.82 -4.45
CA TYR A 163 -22.80 23.75 -3.10
C TYR A 163 -21.43 24.44 -2.99
N LEU A 164 -20.63 24.46 -4.06
CA LEU A 164 -19.40 25.26 -4.07
C LEU A 164 -19.67 26.76 -3.93
N GLN A 165 -20.72 27.28 -4.58
CA GLN A 165 -21.12 28.69 -4.43
C GLN A 165 -21.63 29.00 -3.02
N LEU A 166 -22.22 28.02 -2.35
CA LEU A 166 -22.65 28.11 -0.96
C LEU A 166 -21.52 27.85 0.06
N SER A 167 -20.27 27.67 -0.38
CA SER A 167 -19.13 27.30 0.48
C SER A 167 -19.38 26.01 1.30
N LYS A 168 -20.07 25.03 0.70
CA LYS A 168 -20.36 23.69 1.27
C LYS A 168 -19.56 22.60 0.55
N PRO A 169 -18.22 22.54 0.73
CA PRO A 169 -17.37 21.59 0.01
C PRO A 169 -17.68 20.12 0.32
N ASN A 170 -18.07 19.75 1.54
CA ASN A 170 -18.34 18.34 1.88
C ASN A 170 -19.62 17.83 1.19
N ALA A 171 -20.68 18.65 1.14
CA ALA A 171 -21.86 18.37 0.33
C ALA A 171 -21.53 18.23 -1.17
N CYS A 172 -20.66 19.09 -1.71
CA CYS A 172 -20.19 18.97 -3.09
C CYS A 172 -19.44 17.64 -3.33
N ILE A 173 -18.54 17.25 -2.42
CA ILE A 173 -17.79 16.00 -2.52
C ILE A 173 -18.71 14.80 -2.51
N ARG A 174 -19.73 14.82 -1.65
CA ARG A 174 -20.75 13.77 -1.57
C ARG A 174 -21.45 13.57 -2.90
N ASP A 175 -22.01 14.66 -3.45
CA ASP A 175 -22.74 14.62 -4.72
C ASP A 175 -21.85 14.24 -5.89
N CYS A 176 -20.65 14.80 -5.99
CA CYS A 176 -19.72 14.44 -7.07
C CYS A 176 -19.25 12.99 -6.95
N SER A 177 -19.13 12.45 -5.74
CA SER A 177 -18.80 11.04 -5.54
C SER A 177 -19.95 10.12 -5.97
N VAL A 178 -21.21 10.51 -5.74
CA VAL A 178 -22.37 9.82 -6.31
C VAL A 178 -22.35 9.91 -7.84
N ALA A 179 -22.12 11.11 -8.39
CA ALA A 179 -22.04 11.32 -9.83
C ALA A 179 -20.99 10.41 -10.49
N LEU A 180 -19.83 10.22 -9.85
CA LEU A 180 -18.75 9.35 -10.33
C LEU A 180 -19.03 7.85 -10.12
N LYS A 181 -19.86 7.48 -9.14
CA LYS A 181 -20.37 6.09 -9.04
C LYS A 181 -21.31 5.77 -10.20
N ILE A 182 -22.16 6.72 -10.59
CA ILE A 182 -23.11 6.57 -11.70
C ILE A 182 -22.39 6.64 -13.06
N ASN A 183 -21.53 7.64 -13.25
CA ASN A 183 -20.74 7.84 -14.45
C ASN A 183 -19.27 8.15 -14.08
N PRO A 184 -18.40 7.13 -14.10
CA PRO A 184 -16.97 7.28 -13.77
C PRO A 184 -16.20 8.24 -14.69
N ASP A 185 -16.71 8.52 -15.90
CA ASP A 185 -16.08 9.38 -16.90
C ASP A 185 -16.65 10.81 -16.89
N SER A 186 -17.30 11.23 -15.80
CA SER A 186 -17.83 12.59 -15.67
C SER A 186 -16.72 13.60 -15.35
N ALA A 187 -16.21 14.30 -16.37
CA ALA A 187 -15.24 15.38 -16.21
C ALA A 187 -15.73 16.49 -15.25
N ALA A 188 -17.02 16.85 -15.34
CA ALA A 188 -17.63 17.85 -14.45
C ALA A 188 -17.61 17.43 -12.98
N ALA A 189 -17.89 16.16 -12.68
CA ALA A 189 -17.86 15.66 -11.31
C ALA A 189 -16.44 15.69 -10.73
N TYR A 190 -15.43 15.28 -11.50
CA TYR A 190 -14.02 15.44 -11.10
C TYR A 190 -13.64 16.91 -10.89
N LYS A 191 -14.02 17.80 -11.81
CA LYS A 191 -13.72 19.24 -11.72
C LYS A 191 -14.25 19.84 -10.42
N PHE A 192 -15.53 19.63 -10.11
CA PHE A 192 -16.15 20.22 -8.92
C PHE A 192 -15.66 19.55 -7.62
N ARG A 193 -15.44 18.23 -7.62
CA ARG A 193 -14.88 17.53 -6.45
C ARG A 193 -13.46 17.98 -6.16
N GLY A 194 -12.62 18.14 -7.19
CA GLY A 194 -11.28 18.68 -7.06
C GLY A 194 -11.27 20.10 -6.48
N ARG A 195 -12.20 20.96 -6.92
CA ARG A 195 -12.35 22.30 -6.33
C ARG A 195 -12.82 22.26 -4.88
N ALA A 196 -13.71 21.35 -4.52
CA ALA A 196 -14.15 21.16 -3.14
C ALA A 196 -13.00 20.68 -2.24
N TYR A 197 -12.17 19.74 -2.71
CA TYR A 197 -10.98 19.30 -1.98
C TYR A 197 -9.97 20.41 -1.75
N ARG A 198 -9.77 21.30 -2.74
CA ARG A 198 -8.97 22.52 -2.55
C ARG A 198 -9.51 23.35 -1.40
N LEU A 199 -10.82 23.59 -1.34
CA LEU A 199 -11.44 24.39 -0.27
C LEU A 199 -11.29 23.75 1.11
N LEU A 200 -11.04 22.44 1.19
CA LEU A 200 -10.75 21.72 2.43
C LEU A 200 -9.25 21.58 2.73
N GLY A 201 -8.36 22.11 1.88
CA GLY A 201 -6.92 21.91 2.01
C GLY A 201 -6.44 20.49 1.69
N LYS A 202 -7.28 19.66 1.06
CA LYS A 202 -6.94 18.30 0.58
C LYS A 202 -6.24 18.39 -0.78
N TRP A 203 -5.00 18.90 -0.77
CA TRP A 203 -4.29 19.33 -1.99
C TRP A 203 -3.97 18.18 -2.97
N GLU A 204 -3.60 17.01 -2.46
CA GLU A 204 -3.25 15.85 -3.29
C GLU A 204 -4.49 15.29 -4.02
N GLU A 205 -5.61 15.19 -3.30
CA GLU A 205 -6.89 14.77 -3.86
C GLU A 205 -7.42 15.79 -4.86
N ALA A 206 -7.30 17.09 -4.55
CA ALA A 206 -7.67 18.16 -5.47
C ALA A 206 -6.89 18.09 -6.78
N ALA A 207 -5.56 17.96 -6.70
CA ALA A 207 -4.69 17.86 -7.88
C ALA A 207 -4.98 16.61 -8.71
N ARG A 208 -5.27 15.47 -8.05
CA ARG A 208 -5.63 14.22 -8.73
C ARG A 208 -6.93 14.35 -9.51
N ASP A 209 -7.97 14.86 -8.88
CA ASP A 209 -9.28 15.02 -9.50
C ASP A 209 -9.27 16.06 -10.62
N LEU A 210 -8.65 17.22 -10.43
CA LEU A 210 -8.55 18.25 -11.48
C LEU A 210 -7.75 17.76 -12.68
N ARG A 211 -6.68 16.98 -12.46
CA ARG A 211 -5.92 16.34 -13.54
C ARG A 211 -6.77 15.32 -14.30
N ASN A 212 -7.58 14.53 -13.61
CA ASN A 212 -8.50 13.59 -14.24
C ASN A 212 -9.58 14.32 -15.04
N ALA A 213 -10.13 15.42 -14.53
CA ALA A 213 -11.08 16.27 -15.25
C ALA A 213 -10.47 16.74 -16.58
N CYS A 214 -9.31 17.40 -16.55
CA CYS A 214 -8.62 17.90 -17.75
C CYS A 214 -8.20 16.78 -18.73
N LYS A 215 -7.95 15.56 -18.22
CA LYS A 215 -7.61 14.41 -19.05
C LYS A 215 -8.82 13.88 -19.82
N ILE A 216 -10.00 13.89 -19.20
CA ILE A 216 -11.25 13.42 -19.82
C ILE A 216 -11.77 14.47 -20.80
N ASP A 217 -11.91 15.72 -20.33
CA ASP A 217 -12.35 16.85 -21.13
C ASP A 217 -11.61 18.10 -20.67
N PHE A 218 -10.83 18.69 -21.57
CA PHE A 218 -10.01 19.84 -21.24
C PHE A 218 -10.89 21.08 -21.03
N ASP A 219 -10.77 21.67 -19.84
CA ASP A 219 -11.47 22.88 -19.45
C ASP A 219 -10.46 23.85 -18.84
N GLU A 220 -10.43 25.08 -19.37
CA GLU A 220 -9.45 26.10 -18.97
C GLU A 220 -9.53 26.43 -17.47
N GLN A 221 -10.75 26.50 -16.93
CA GLN A 221 -10.95 26.78 -15.51
C GLN A 221 -10.43 25.64 -14.62
N ALA A 222 -10.61 24.39 -15.03
CA ALA A 222 -10.09 23.23 -14.32
C ALA A 222 -8.55 23.19 -14.36
N ASP A 223 -7.93 23.57 -15.47
CA ASP A 223 -6.47 23.69 -15.60
C ASP A 223 -5.90 24.82 -14.72
N GLU A 224 -6.59 25.95 -14.65
CA GLU A 224 -6.24 27.04 -13.72
C GLU A 224 -6.29 26.58 -12.26
N TRP A 225 -7.37 25.91 -11.84
CA TRP A 225 -7.47 25.35 -10.49
C TRP A 225 -6.41 24.28 -10.26
N LEU A 226 -6.04 23.49 -11.27
CA LEU A 226 -4.98 22.49 -11.17
C LEU A 226 -3.62 23.16 -10.89
N LYS A 227 -3.31 24.25 -11.59
CA LYS A 227 -2.09 25.04 -11.36
C LYS A 227 -2.05 25.61 -9.95
N GLU A 228 -3.18 26.03 -9.40
CA GLU A 228 -3.31 26.54 -8.03
C GLU A 228 -2.93 25.48 -6.98
N VAL A 229 -3.44 24.25 -7.11
CA VAL A 229 -3.23 23.18 -6.10
C VAL A 229 -1.91 22.42 -6.27
N THR A 230 -1.30 22.47 -7.46
CA THR A 230 -0.11 21.67 -7.80
C THR A 230 1.10 21.93 -6.88
N PRO A 231 1.45 23.17 -6.50
CA PRO A 231 2.59 23.44 -5.62
C PRO A 231 2.46 22.75 -4.25
N ASN A 232 1.31 22.89 -3.59
CA ASN A 232 1.07 22.25 -2.29
C ASN A 232 1.02 20.73 -2.40
N ALA A 233 0.36 20.19 -3.44
CA ALA A 233 0.33 18.76 -3.69
C ALA A 233 1.76 18.19 -3.89
N ARG A 234 2.64 18.88 -4.63
CA ARG A 234 4.03 18.46 -4.82
C ARG A 234 4.83 18.47 -3.53
N LYS A 235 4.70 19.53 -2.71
CA LYS A 235 5.36 19.60 -1.40
C LYS A 235 4.96 18.42 -0.50
N LEU A 236 3.67 18.08 -0.47
CA LEU A 236 3.15 16.93 0.27
C LEU A 236 3.71 15.60 -0.27
N GLU A 237 3.66 15.38 -1.59
CA GLU A 237 4.20 14.16 -2.20
C GLU A 237 5.71 14.00 -1.94
N GLU A 238 6.48 15.08 -2.04
CA GLU A 238 7.92 15.06 -1.79
C GLU A 238 8.25 14.77 -0.32
N HIS A 239 7.47 15.33 0.60
CA HIS A 239 7.59 15.05 2.01
C HIS A 239 7.25 13.60 2.34
N GLN A 240 6.14 13.07 1.82
CA GLN A 240 5.76 11.66 1.99
C GLN A 240 6.86 10.74 1.46
N ARG A 241 7.39 11.00 0.26
CA ARG A 241 8.52 10.22 -0.30
C ARG A 241 9.77 10.31 0.57
N LYS A 242 10.08 11.48 1.14
CA LYS A 242 11.23 11.64 2.05
C LYS A 242 11.02 10.83 3.33
N TYR A 243 9.83 10.90 3.91
CA TYR A 243 9.44 10.15 5.11
C TYR A 243 9.49 8.64 4.87
N GLU A 244 8.90 8.15 3.78
CA GLU A 244 8.93 6.73 3.40
C GLU A 244 10.35 6.22 3.17
N ARG A 245 11.22 7.02 2.53
CA ARG A 245 12.64 6.66 2.37
C ARG A 245 13.36 6.53 3.72
N LYS A 246 13.22 7.54 4.60
CA LYS A 246 13.82 7.51 5.96
C LYS A 246 13.32 6.29 6.74
N ARG A 247 12.02 6.00 6.69
CA ARG A 247 11.42 4.83 7.35
C ARG A 247 11.95 3.51 6.78
N ALA A 248 11.99 3.36 5.46
CA ALA A 248 12.50 2.16 4.81
C ALA A 248 14.00 1.92 5.10
N GLU A 249 14.81 2.99 5.15
CA GLU A 249 16.22 2.91 5.53
C GLU A 249 16.38 2.44 6.99
N ARG A 250 15.57 2.96 7.91
CA ARG A 250 15.55 2.53 9.31
C ARG A 250 15.16 1.05 9.44
N GLU A 251 14.10 0.63 8.76
CA GLU A 251 13.65 -0.78 8.74
C GLU A 251 14.72 -1.72 8.13
N LEU A 252 15.41 -1.28 7.08
CA LEU A 252 16.51 -2.04 6.47
C LEU A 252 17.71 -2.15 7.40
N ARG A 253 18.11 -1.05 8.06
CA ARG A 253 19.21 -1.04 9.03
C ARG A 253 18.93 -1.98 10.20
N GLU A 254 17.73 -1.93 10.77
CA GLU A 254 17.33 -2.86 11.82
C GLU A 254 17.32 -4.31 11.36
N LYS A 255 16.83 -4.59 10.14
CA LYS A 255 16.85 -5.93 9.57
C LYS A 255 18.27 -6.44 9.38
N GLN A 256 19.18 -5.59 8.90
CA GLN A 256 20.61 -5.93 8.76
C GLN A 256 21.26 -6.21 10.12
N GLU A 257 20.95 -5.43 11.14
CA GLU A 257 21.45 -5.67 12.50
C GLU A 257 20.91 -6.97 13.10
N ARG A 258 19.62 -7.28 12.90
CA ARG A 258 19.03 -8.56 13.35
C ARG A 258 19.70 -9.75 12.67
N VAL A 259 19.93 -9.67 11.36
CA VAL A 259 20.64 -10.71 10.60
C VAL A 259 22.09 -10.84 11.07
N ARG A 260 22.78 -9.73 11.33
CA ARG A 260 24.15 -9.74 11.86
C ARG A 260 24.20 -10.41 13.24
N ARG A 261 23.31 -10.04 14.16
CA ARG A 261 23.23 -10.65 15.50
C ARG A 261 22.92 -12.14 15.43
N ALA A 262 21.94 -12.56 14.62
CA ALA A 262 21.62 -13.97 14.43
C ALA A 262 22.81 -14.77 13.86
N ARG A 263 23.56 -14.17 12.91
CA ARG A 263 24.77 -14.79 12.36
C ARG A 263 25.89 -14.91 13.40
N GLU A 264 26.10 -13.88 14.21
CA GLU A 264 27.07 -13.89 15.31
C GLU A 264 26.71 -14.92 16.38
N GLU A 265 25.43 -15.02 16.77
CA GLU A 265 24.93 -16.02 17.71
C GLU A 265 25.10 -17.43 17.16
N HIS A 266 24.74 -17.67 15.89
CA HIS A 266 24.95 -18.96 15.23
C HIS A 266 26.44 -19.34 15.15
N ALA A 267 27.31 -18.38 14.84
CA ALA A 267 28.76 -18.60 14.80
C ALA A 267 29.34 -18.90 16.19
N LYS A 268 28.89 -18.19 17.24
CA LYS A 268 29.29 -18.45 18.64
C LYS A 268 28.81 -19.83 19.10
N ALA A 269 27.56 -20.19 18.81
CA ALA A 269 27.01 -21.51 19.11
C ALA A 269 27.84 -22.61 18.44
N ALA A 270 28.17 -22.46 17.14
CA ALA A 270 29.02 -23.40 16.41
C ALA A 270 30.43 -23.51 17.02
N ALA A 271 31.05 -22.39 17.41
CA ALA A 271 32.37 -22.38 18.04
C ALA A 271 32.36 -23.02 19.44
N SER A 272 31.31 -22.80 20.23
CA SER A 272 31.17 -23.42 21.57
C SER A 272 30.91 -24.93 21.51
N ASN A 273 30.33 -25.42 20.41
CA ASN A 273 30.14 -26.85 20.16
C ASN A 273 31.38 -27.52 19.52
N ALA A 274 32.37 -26.74 19.10
CA ALA A 274 33.66 -27.24 18.63
C ALA A 274 34.63 -27.35 19.83
N GLY A 275 34.65 -28.53 20.48
CA GLY A 275 35.62 -28.84 21.54
C GLY A 275 37.08 -28.92 21.01
N PRO A 276 38.09 -28.85 21.89
CA PRO A 276 39.50 -28.83 21.51
C PRO A 276 39.89 -30.15 20.84
N GLN A 277 40.38 -30.08 19.60
CA GLN A 277 40.98 -31.24 18.92
C GLN A 277 42.34 -31.55 19.56
N PRO A 278 42.58 -32.78 20.04
CA PRO A 278 43.94 -33.22 20.30
C PRO A 278 44.63 -33.50 18.96
N GLU A 279 45.87 -33.09 18.88
CA GLU A 279 46.81 -33.43 17.82
C GLU A 279 47.01 -34.94 17.84
N ALA A 280 46.44 -35.67 16.87
CA ALA A 280 46.75 -37.08 16.68
C ALA A 280 46.54 -37.49 15.22
N GLU A 281 47.51 -38.27 14.78
CA GLU A 281 47.70 -38.88 13.48
C GLU A 281 46.44 -39.49 12.85
N PHE A 282 46.44 -39.38 11.53
CA PHE A 282 45.68 -40.15 10.57
C PHE A 282 45.64 -41.66 10.93
N ASP A 283 44.51 -42.14 11.45
CA ASP A 283 44.18 -43.57 11.48
C ASP A 283 42.71 -43.79 11.09
N PHE A 284 42.52 -44.58 10.04
CA PHE A 284 41.22 -44.95 9.49
C PHE A 284 40.68 -46.13 10.31
N GLY A 285 40.21 -45.85 11.52
CA GLY A 285 39.78 -46.87 12.48
C GLY A 285 38.44 -46.53 13.11
N ALA A 286 37.45 -47.39 12.87
CA ALA A 286 36.07 -47.30 13.32
C ALA A 286 35.87 -46.84 14.79
N GLY A 287 34.99 -45.86 15.00
CA GLY A 287 34.28 -45.71 16.29
C GLY A 287 33.85 -44.29 16.70
N GLY A 288 32.54 -44.03 16.62
CA GLY A 288 31.81 -43.26 17.64
C GLY A 288 31.52 -41.77 17.38
N ALA A 289 30.40 -41.47 16.72
CA ALA A 289 29.73 -40.16 16.80
C ALA A 289 28.35 -40.34 17.51
N PRO A 290 27.97 -39.50 18.48
CA PRO A 290 26.70 -39.61 19.17
C PRO A 290 25.59 -38.86 18.41
N GLY A 291 24.55 -39.62 18.02
CA GLY A 291 23.17 -39.15 18.16
C GLY A 291 22.66 -38.16 17.12
N GLY A 292 22.60 -38.58 15.86
CA GLY A 292 21.77 -37.95 14.82
C GLY A 292 21.81 -38.84 13.59
N GLY A 293 20.84 -39.75 13.46
CA GLY A 293 20.83 -40.77 12.41
C GLY A 293 21.03 -40.14 11.04
N ALA A 294 22.15 -40.44 10.39
CA ALA A 294 22.34 -40.14 8.99
C ALA A 294 21.24 -40.86 8.19
N PRO A 295 20.61 -40.21 7.20
CA PRO A 295 19.63 -40.89 6.35
C PRO A 295 20.27 -42.15 5.74
N PRO A 296 19.52 -43.24 5.56
CA PRO A 296 20.05 -44.50 5.03
C PRO A 296 20.85 -44.33 3.73
N ASP A 297 20.51 -43.31 2.94
CA ASP A 297 21.14 -43.01 1.65
C ASP A 297 22.53 -42.34 1.72
N PHE A 298 22.95 -41.79 2.86
CA PHE A 298 24.27 -41.14 2.95
C PHE A 298 25.41 -42.14 3.17
N MET A 299 25.15 -43.28 3.81
CA MET A 299 26.17 -44.33 3.97
C MET A 299 26.44 -45.09 2.67
N ASP A 300 25.47 -45.17 1.77
CA ASP A 300 25.62 -45.84 0.47
C ASP A 300 26.38 -44.99 -0.56
N MET A 301 26.59 -43.70 -0.25
CA MET A 301 27.38 -42.75 -1.03
C MET A 301 28.89 -43.03 -0.94
N PHE A 302 29.37 -43.54 0.19
CA PHE A 302 30.79 -43.86 0.43
C PHE A 302 31.22 -45.21 -0.14
N ASN A 303 30.27 -46.08 -0.49
CA ASN A 303 30.55 -47.40 -1.07
C ASN A 303 30.76 -47.36 -2.60
N ASP A 304 30.55 -46.20 -3.26
CA ASP A 304 30.81 -46.02 -4.68
C ASP A 304 32.22 -45.41 -4.88
N PRO A 305 33.19 -46.18 -5.40
CA PRO A 305 34.59 -45.76 -5.46
C PRO A 305 34.82 -44.50 -6.30
N GLU A 306 33.93 -44.18 -7.23
CA GLU A 306 34.01 -42.93 -8.02
C GLU A 306 33.45 -41.72 -7.27
N LEU A 307 32.40 -41.88 -6.46
CA LEU A 307 31.87 -40.81 -5.59
C LEU A 307 32.88 -40.47 -4.49
N ALA A 308 33.50 -41.49 -3.89
CA ALA A 308 34.57 -41.30 -2.92
C ALA A 308 35.82 -40.60 -3.52
N ALA A 309 36.10 -40.80 -4.81
CA ALA A 309 37.16 -40.08 -5.51
C ALA A 309 36.79 -38.62 -5.81
N ALA A 310 35.52 -38.34 -6.14
CA ALA A 310 35.04 -36.98 -6.36
C ALA A 310 35.07 -36.12 -5.09
N PHE A 311 34.80 -36.72 -3.92
CA PHE A 311 34.89 -36.04 -2.61
C PHE A 311 36.33 -35.90 -2.07
N LYS A 312 37.34 -36.30 -2.85
CA LYS A 312 38.76 -35.99 -2.58
C LYS A 312 39.25 -34.78 -3.37
N ASP A 313 38.49 -34.32 -4.35
CA ASP A 313 38.83 -33.13 -5.14
C ASP A 313 38.26 -31.88 -4.42
N PRO A 314 39.12 -30.97 -3.92
CA PRO A 314 38.68 -29.78 -3.18
C PRO A 314 37.71 -28.90 -3.97
N GLU A 315 37.84 -28.86 -5.30
CA GLU A 315 36.98 -28.08 -6.19
C GLU A 315 35.55 -28.65 -6.22
N MET A 316 35.43 -29.98 -6.18
CA MET A 316 34.16 -30.68 -6.20
C MET A 316 33.41 -30.55 -4.87
N ILE A 317 34.13 -30.57 -3.74
CA ILE A 317 33.57 -30.34 -2.41
C ILE A 317 33.01 -28.92 -2.31
N ALA A 318 33.78 -27.93 -2.79
CA ALA A 318 33.35 -26.53 -2.78
C ALA A 318 32.13 -26.30 -3.67
N ALA A 319 32.12 -26.84 -4.90
CA ALA A 319 30.99 -26.74 -5.81
C ALA A 319 29.72 -27.43 -5.26
N PHE A 320 29.88 -28.61 -4.65
CA PHE A 320 28.77 -29.32 -4.02
C PHE A 320 28.19 -28.54 -2.83
N SER A 321 29.04 -27.94 -1.99
CA SER A 321 28.61 -27.10 -0.88
C SER A 321 27.88 -25.83 -1.34
N ASP A 322 28.32 -25.18 -2.42
CA ASP A 322 27.66 -23.98 -2.98
C ASP A 322 26.28 -24.31 -3.56
N ILE A 323 26.17 -25.44 -4.24
CA ILE A 323 24.92 -25.92 -4.85
C ILE A 323 23.91 -26.38 -3.79
N THR A 324 24.36 -27.10 -2.77
CA THR A 324 23.48 -27.58 -1.69
C THR A 324 22.98 -26.44 -0.81
N SER A 325 23.80 -25.41 -0.59
CA SER A 325 23.40 -24.21 0.14
C SER A 325 22.45 -23.32 -0.68
N ASN A 326 22.59 -23.32 -2.02
CA ASN A 326 21.70 -22.60 -2.91
C ASN A 326 21.57 -23.31 -4.27
N PRO A 327 20.43 -24.00 -4.54
CA PRO A 327 20.26 -24.81 -5.74
C PRO A 327 20.29 -23.99 -7.06
N ALA A 328 20.11 -22.67 -7.01
CA ALA A 328 20.25 -21.81 -8.20
C ALA A 328 21.71 -21.68 -8.67
N ASN A 329 22.70 -21.97 -7.82
CA ASN A 329 24.12 -21.85 -8.15
C ASN A 329 24.64 -22.96 -9.08
N ILE A 330 23.83 -23.97 -9.39
CA ILE A 330 24.16 -25.03 -10.37
C ILE A 330 24.59 -24.44 -11.72
N ILE A 331 23.97 -23.33 -12.14
CA ILE A 331 24.27 -22.65 -13.42
C ILE A 331 25.75 -22.23 -13.50
N LYS A 332 26.39 -21.88 -12.39
CA LYS A 332 27.81 -21.48 -12.35
C LYS A 332 28.75 -22.62 -12.74
N TYR A 333 28.33 -23.86 -12.48
CA TYR A 333 29.14 -25.07 -12.68
C TYR A 333 28.68 -25.89 -13.89
N GLN A 334 27.74 -25.37 -14.68
CA GLN A 334 27.21 -26.03 -15.88
C GLN A 334 28.31 -26.36 -16.90
N ASN A 335 29.36 -25.54 -16.97
CA ASN A 335 30.50 -25.74 -17.86
C ASN A 335 31.62 -26.60 -17.23
N ASN A 336 31.49 -27.01 -15.96
CA ASN A 336 32.45 -27.90 -15.32
C ASN A 336 31.98 -29.36 -15.50
N PRO A 337 32.62 -30.14 -16.38
CA PRO A 337 32.18 -31.50 -16.72
C PRO A 337 32.26 -32.45 -15.52
N LYS A 338 33.19 -32.22 -14.58
CA LYS A 338 33.31 -33.05 -13.37
C LYS A 338 32.12 -32.82 -12.44
N VAL A 339 31.77 -31.56 -12.18
CA VAL A 339 30.63 -31.18 -11.30
C VAL A 339 29.31 -31.66 -11.90
N MET A 340 29.13 -31.52 -13.21
CA MET A 340 27.93 -32.01 -13.89
C MET A 340 27.82 -33.54 -13.91
N ALA A 341 28.94 -34.27 -14.05
CA ALA A 341 28.95 -35.73 -13.94
C ALA A 341 28.54 -36.19 -12.54
N LEU A 342 29.02 -35.52 -11.49
CA LEU A 342 28.66 -35.79 -10.10
C LEU A 342 27.17 -35.54 -9.84
N ILE A 343 26.64 -34.38 -10.26
CA ILE A 343 25.21 -34.03 -10.10
C ILE A 343 24.32 -35.02 -10.87
N THR A 344 24.72 -35.40 -12.08
CA THR A 344 23.95 -36.36 -12.91
C THR A 344 23.92 -37.74 -12.28
N LYS A 345 25.06 -38.21 -11.75
CA LYS A 345 25.16 -39.51 -11.06
C LYS A 345 24.41 -39.51 -9.74
N MET A 346 24.41 -38.40 -9.02
CA MET A 346 23.64 -38.25 -7.79
C MET A 346 22.13 -38.21 -8.09
N SER A 347 21.72 -37.44 -9.10
CA SER A 347 20.32 -37.37 -9.54
C SER A 347 19.80 -38.70 -10.09
N SER A 348 20.63 -39.52 -10.73
CA SER A 348 20.21 -40.84 -11.23
C SER A 348 20.13 -41.89 -10.13
N LYS A 349 20.97 -41.79 -9.08
CA LYS A 349 20.95 -42.70 -7.92
C LYS A 349 19.87 -42.33 -6.89
N PHE A 350 19.57 -41.04 -6.74
CA PHE A 350 18.55 -40.53 -5.80
C PHE A 350 17.18 -40.26 -6.44
N GLY A 351 17.09 -40.16 -7.78
CA GLY A 351 15.86 -39.87 -8.51
C GLY A 351 14.93 -41.07 -8.75
N GLY A 352 15.17 -42.20 -8.07
CA GLY A 352 14.44 -43.46 -8.25
C GLY A 352 13.26 -43.71 -7.31
N MET A 353 12.95 -42.80 -6.37
CA MET A 353 11.85 -42.97 -5.42
C MET A 353 10.75 -41.93 -5.68
N GLY A 354 9.78 -42.30 -6.51
CA GLY A 354 8.55 -41.54 -6.68
C GLY A 354 7.70 -41.59 -5.41
N GLY A 355 7.27 -40.43 -4.92
CA GLY A 355 6.14 -40.32 -4.00
C GLY A 355 6.20 -39.16 -3.02
N GLY A 356 5.55 -38.04 -3.37
CA GLY A 356 4.98 -37.15 -2.36
C GLY A 356 5.74 -35.86 -2.05
N MET A 357 5.80 -34.95 -3.01
CA MET A 357 5.69 -33.52 -2.67
C MET A 357 4.93 -32.82 -3.79
N GLY A 358 3.61 -32.83 -3.63
CA GLY A 358 2.71 -32.04 -4.47
C GLY A 358 2.90 -30.55 -4.21
N GLY A 359 2.72 -29.78 -5.28
CA GLY A 359 2.20 -28.42 -5.20
C GLY A 359 3.21 -27.32 -4.88
N MET A 360 4.06 -26.97 -5.84
CA MET A 360 4.48 -25.58 -6.00
C MET A 360 3.65 -24.99 -7.15
N PRO A 361 2.77 -24.00 -6.90
CA PRO A 361 2.02 -23.33 -7.95
C PRO A 361 2.92 -22.33 -8.67
N GLY A 362 2.95 -22.37 -10.00
CA GLY A 362 3.37 -21.19 -10.78
C GLY A 362 4.35 -21.37 -11.93
N MET A 363 4.50 -22.55 -12.54
CA MET A 363 5.26 -22.63 -13.80
C MET A 363 4.56 -23.53 -14.83
N GLY A 364 3.42 -23.05 -15.34
CA GLY A 364 2.96 -23.43 -16.66
C GLY A 364 3.83 -22.71 -17.71
N GLY A 365 4.14 -23.25 -18.87
CA GLY A 365 3.87 -24.55 -19.45
C GLY A 365 4.59 -24.54 -20.79
N MET A 366 5.42 -25.54 -21.05
CA MET A 366 5.99 -25.75 -22.38
C MET A 366 6.12 -27.26 -22.63
N GLY A 367 4.96 -27.92 -22.71
CA GLY A 367 4.82 -29.12 -23.53
C GLY A 367 4.65 -28.67 -24.98
N GLY A 368 5.17 -29.32 -26.01
CA GLY A 368 5.59 -30.70 -26.15
C GLY A 368 5.22 -31.07 -27.59
N PHE A 369 6.23 -31.24 -28.45
CA PHE A 369 6.09 -32.07 -29.66
C PHE A 369 6.00 -33.52 -29.18
N PRO A 370 5.13 -34.40 -29.75
CA PRO A 370 5.52 -35.10 -30.98
C PRO A 370 4.36 -35.65 -31.84
N GLY A 371 4.64 -36.01 -33.10
CA GLY A 371 3.90 -37.09 -33.78
C GLY A 371 3.45 -36.85 -35.23
N MET A 372 4.33 -37.22 -36.17
CA MET A 372 4.08 -38.18 -37.26
C MET A 372 2.67 -38.28 -37.89
N GLY A 373 2.60 -38.09 -39.21
CA GLY A 373 1.49 -38.61 -40.03
C GLY A 373 1.17 -37.75 -41.23
N GLY A 374 1.51 -38.23 -42.43
CA GLY A 374 1.35 -37.50 -43.67
C GLY A 374 -0.09 -37.45 -44.22
N MET A 375 -0.14 -36.94 -45.47
CA MET A 375 -1.16 -37.12 -46.49
C MET A 375 -2.01 -35.87 -46.81
N GLY A 376 -1.82 -35.36 -48.02
CA GLY A 376 -2.93 -34.89 -48.87
C GLY A 376 -3.05 -33.39 -49.14
N GLY A 377 -2.80 -32.99 -50.40
CA GLY A 377 -3.67 -32.03 -51.08
C GLY A 377 -3.16 -30.59 -51.27
N PHE A 378 -2.60 -30.31 -52.46
CA PHE A 378 -2.77 -29.03 -53.18
C PHE A 378 -4.25 -28.87 -53.62
N PRO A 379 -4.75 -27.73 -54.19
CA PRO A 379 -4.09 -26.45 -54.56
C PRO A 379 -4.89 -25.13 -54.27
N GLY A 380 -4.24 -23.98 -54.52
CA GLY A 380 -4.86 -22.69 -54.90
C GLY A 380 -4.83 -21.62 -53.80
N GLY A 381 -4.54 -20.34 -54.01
CA GLY A 381 -4.28 -19.52 -55.20
C GLY A 381 -4.30 -18.04 -54.77
N MET A 382 -3.64 -17.16 -55.54
CA MET A 382 -3.66 -15.67 -55.46
C MET A 382 -3.06 -15.04 -54.18
N GLY A 383 -2.29 -13.96 -54.18
CA GLY A 383 -1.89 -12.99 -55.20
C GLY A 383 -1.64 -11.62 -54.52
N GLY A 384 -0.51 -10.96 -54.82
CA GLY A 384 -0.20 -9.53 -54.56
C GLY A 384 0.07 -9.16 -53.09
N GLY A 385 1.01 -8.30 -52.71
CA GLY A 385 1.96 -7.39 -53.36
C GLY A 385 2.81 -6.68 -52.25
N PRO A 386 3.87 -5.91 -52.59
CA PRO A 386 4.92 -5.48 -51.65
C PRO A 386 4.70 -4.07 -51.02
N PRO A 387 5.56 -3.62 -50.07
CA PRO A 387 5.26 -2.61 -49.04
C PRO A 387 5.56 -1.16 -49.47
N PRO A 388 5.14 -0.13 -48.69
CA PRO A 388 5.39 1.26 -49.04
C PRO A 388 6.78 1.74 -48.59
N SER A 389 7.45 2.41 -49.52
CA SER A 389 8.68 3.17 -49.33
C SER A 389 8.41 4.64 -49.01
N SER A 390 9.20 5.16 -48.09
CA SER A 390 9.51 6.56 -47.78
C SER A 390 9.77 7.49 -48.96
N GLY A 391 9.40 8.77 -48.83
CA GLY A 391 9.91 9.86 -49.66
C GLY A 391 9.31 11.24 -49.34
N PRO A 392 10.10 12.30 -49.07
CA PRO A 392 9.65 13.59 -48.52
C PRO A 392 9.53 14.72 -49.56
N GLY A 393 8.87 15.82 -49.19
CA GLY A 393 8.96 17.11 -49.90
C GLY A 393 7.80 18.06 -49.62
N GLY A 394 8.06 19.17 -48.91
CA GLY A 394 7.26 20.41 -49.03
C GLY A 394 7.85 21.31 -50.14
N PRO A 395 7.61 22.64 -50.14
CA PRO A 395 6.58 23.43 -49.44
C PRO A 395 5.83 24.42 -50.39
N ASP A 396 4.99 25.28 -49.79
CA ASP A 396 4.48 26.58 -50.29
C ASP A 396 3.47 26.61 -51.46
N ASP A 397 2.23 27.07 -51.20
CA ASP A 397 1.70 28.30 -51.84
C ASP A 397 0.41 28.83 -51.19
N ILE A 398 0.21 30.14 -51.35
CA ILE A 398 -0.74 31.07 -50.74
C ILE A 398 -1.81 31.49 -51.78
N GLY A 399 -3.03 31.84 -51.33
CA GLY A 399 -3.99 32.71 -52.07
C GLY A 399 -5.38 32.07 -52.28
N LEU A 400 -6.46 32.56 -51.65
CA LEU A 400 -7.30 33.73 -52.02
C LEU A 400 -7.87 33.64 -53.45
N ASP A 401 -9.10 33.11 -53.57
CA ASP A 401 -10.31 33.83 -54.00
C ASP A 401 -11.57 33.00 -53.70
#